data_AF-W1Y264-F1
#
_entry.id   AF-W1Y264-F1
#
_cell.length_a   1.000
_cell.length_b   1.000
_cell.length_c   1.000
_cell.angle_alpha   90.00
_cell.angle_beta   90.00
_cell.angle_gamma   90.00
#
_symmetry.space_group_name_H-M   'P 1'
#
loop_
_entity.id
_entity.type
_entity.pdbx_description
1 polymer ?
#
loop_
_entity_poly.entity_id
_entity_poly.type
_entity_poly.pdbx_seq_one_letter_code
_entity_poly.pdbx_strand_id
1 'polypeptide(L)'
;QKGIYDQFVNRLGEAMQAVQFGNPAERNDIAMGPLINAAALERVEQKVARAVEEGARVALGGKAVDGKGYYYPPTLLLDVRQEMSIMHEETFGPVLPVVAFDTL
;
A
#
# COMPACT_ATOMS: atom_id res chain seq x y z
N GLN A 1 -13.42 -5.17 12.50
CA GLN A 1 -14.37 -6.16 13.03
C GLN A 1 -14.40 -7.35 12.08
N LYS A 2 -14.15 -8.59 12.58
CA LYS A 2 -14.04 -9.79 11.72
C LYS A 2 -15.28 -10.07 10.88
N GLY A 3 -16.48 -9.82 11.42
CA GLY A 3 -17.75 -10.13 10.74
C GLY A 3 -17.98 -9.45 9.38
N ILE A 4 -17.23 -8.39 9.05
CA ILE A 4 -17.30 -7.70 7.75
C ILE A 4 -15.96 -7.65 7.02
N TYR A 5 -14.93 -8.34 7.52
CA TYR A 5 -13.55 -8.18 7.05
C TYR A 5 -13.43 -8.46 5.55
N ASP A 6 -13.91 -9.61 5.10
CA ASP A 6 -13.81 -10.03 3.70
C ASP A 6 -14.55 -9.07 2.76
N GLN A 7 -15.77 -8.66 3.12
CA GLN A 7 -16.54 -7.70 2.33
C GLN A 7 -15.83 -6.34 2.25
N PHE A 8 -15.22 -5.90 3.36
CA PHE A 8 -14.50 -4.64 3.43
C PHE A 8 -13.23 -4.67 2.57
N VAL A 9 -12.37 -5.68 2.73
CA VAL A 9 -11.09 -5.74 2.00
C VAL A 9 -11.29 -5.93 0.51
N ASN A 10 -12.34 -6.63 0.09
CA ASN A 10 -12.67 -6.77 -1.33
C ASN A 10 -13.07 -5.42 -1.94
N ARG A 11 -14.01 -4.69 -1.32
CA ARG A 11 -14.45 -3.37 -1.81
C ARG A 11 -13.34 -2.32 -1.73
N LEU A 12 -12.51 -2.39 -0.70
CA LEU A 12 -11.33 -1.54 -0.56
C LEU A 12 -10.32 -1.82 -1.67
N GLY A 13 -10.05 -3.09 -1.96
CA GLY A 13 -9.18 -3.50 -3.06
C GLY A 13 -9.66 -2.97 -4.41
N GLU A 14 -10.95 -3.11 -4.72
CA GLU A 14 -11.57 -2.54 -5.94
C GLU A 14 -11.40 -1.02 -6.03
N ALA A 15 -11.66 -0.31 -4.94
CA ALA A 15 -11.52 1.15 -4.89
C ALA A 15 -10.06 1.58 -5.07
N MET A 16 -9.10 0.91 -4.42
CA MET A 16 -7.68 1.19 -4.57
C MET A 16 -7.16 0.85 -5.97
N GLN A 17 -7.66 -0.22 -6.59
CA GLN A 17 -7.28 -0.60 -7.95
C GLN A 17 -7.74 0.43 -8.99
N ALA A 18 -8.86 1.11 -8.76
CA ALA A 18 -9.36 2.16 -9.64
C ALA A 18 -8.54 3.45 -9.61
N VAL A 19 -7.68 3.65 -8.60
CA VAL A 19 -6.87 4.86 -8.43
C VAL A 19 -5.84 4.97 -9.55
N GLN A 20 -5.98 6.01 -10.37
CA GLN A 20 -5.00 6.34 -11.41
C GLN A 20 -3.79 7.02 -10.77
N PHE A 21 -2.61 6.51 -11.06
CA PHE A 21 -1.34 7.10 -10.65
C PHE A 21 -0.43 7.34 -11.86
N GLY A 22 0.43 8.35 -11.77
CA GLY A 22 1.29 8.75 -12.90
C GLY A 22 1.75 10.20 -12.81
N ASN A 23 2.19 10.76 -13.94
CA ASN A 23 2.63 12.15 -14.00
C ASN A 23 1.41 13.11 -14.04
N PRO A 24 1.15 13.89 -12.97
CA PRO A 24 -0.01 14.79 -12.94
C PRO A 24 0.12 15.97 -13.92
N ALA A 25 1.30 16.21 -14.49
CA ALA A 25 1.48 17.25 -15.52
C ALA A 25 1.04 16.79 -16.93
N GLU A 26 0.86 15.49 -17.16
CA GLU A 26 0.52 14.92 -18.47
C GLU A 26 -0.97 14.56 -18.60
N ARG A 27 -1.63 14.27 -17.48
CA ARG A 27 -3.00 13.75 -17.43
C ARG A 27 -3.76 14.33 -16.24
N ASN A 28 -5.02 14.69 -16.47
CA ASN A 28 -5.89 15.31 -15.44
C ASN A 28 -6.63 14.29 -14.57
N ASP A 29 -6.66 13.01 -14.96
CA ASP A 29 -7.32 11.93 -14.21
C ASP A 29 -6.40 11.26 -13.18
N ILE A 30 -5.15 11.72 -13.06
CA ILE A 30 -4.17 11.21 -12.09
C ILE A 30 -4.54 11.69 -10.68
N ALA A 31 -4.89 10.75 -9.82
CA ALA A 31 -5.19 11.01 -8.42
C ALA A 31 -3.94 10.87 -7.52
N MET A 32 -2.90 10.17 -7.98
CA MET A 32 -1.68 9.94 -7.19
C MET A 32 -0.41 10.18 -8.02
N GLY A 33 0.41 11.13 -7.56
CA GLY A 33 1.71 11.45 -8.15
C GLY A 33 2.85 10.54 -7.66
N PRO A 34 4.11 10.82 -8.04
CA PRO A 34 5.28 10.09 -7.56
C PRO A 34 5.59 10.44 -6.10
N LEU A 35 6.39 9.59 -5.47
CA LEU A 35 7.12 9.94 -4.25
C LEU A 35 8.14 11.04 -4.54
N ILE A 36 8.58 11.72 -3.48
CA ILE A 36 9.41 12.92 -3.61
C ILE A 36 10.81 12.65 -4.19
N ASN A 37 11.40 11.49 -3.89
CA ASN A 37 12.74 11.12 -4.34
C ASN A 37 12.97 9.59 -4.30
N ALA A 38 14.11 9.15 -4.84
CA ALA A 38 14.53 7.75 -4.85
C ALA A 38 14.63 7.14 -3.44
N ALA A 39 15.16 7.89 -2.47
CA ALA A 39 15.32 7.41 -1.10
C ALA A 39 13.98 7.18 -0.39
N ALA A 40 12.91 7.88 -0.77
CA ALA A 40 11.56 7.62 -0.28
C ALA A 40 10.99 6.34 -0.92
N LEU A 41 11.19 6.15 -2.23
CA LEU A 41 10.78 4.93 -2.93
C LEU A 41 11.42 3.68 -2.33
N GLU A 42 12.74 3.70 -2.15
CA GLU A 42 13.49 2.59 -1.56
C GLU A 42 13.01 2.27 -0.14
N ARG A 43 12.76 3.29 0.68
CA ARG A 43 12.23 3.11 2.05
C ARG A 43 10.85 2.45 2.06
N VAL A 44 9.97 2.84 1.15
CA VAL A 44 8.64 2.22 1.01
C VAL A 44 8.78 0.77 0.57
N GLU A 45 9.62 0.49 -0.44
CA GLU A 45 9.90 -0.87 -0.91
C GLU A 45 10.44 -1.78 0.18
N GLN A 46 11.44 -1.32 0.95
CA GLN A 46 12.02 -2.08 2.06
C GLN A 46 10.98 -2.38 3.14
N LYS A 47 10.11 -1.44 3.49
CA LYS A 47 9.05 -1.65 4.49
C LYS A 47 8.01 -2.66 4.03
N VAL A 48 7.61 -2.61 2.75
CA VAL A 48 6.69 -3.60 2.18
C VAL A 48 7.34 -4.98 2.10
N ALA A 49 8.60 -5.07 1.66
CA ALA A 49 9.34 -6.32 1.62
C ALA A 49 9.44 -6.96 3.02
N ARG A 50 9.80 -6.17 4.03
CA ARG A 50 9.84 -6.61 5.43
C ARG A 50 8.47 -7.07 5.93
N ALA A 51 7.40 -6.35 5.61
CA ALA A 51 6.05 -6.77 6.00
C ALA A 51 5.70 -8.15 5.41
N VAL A 52 6.09 -8.42 4.16
CA VAL A 52 5.91 -9.73 3.51
C VAL A 52 6.76 -10.81 4.19
N GLU A 53 8.00 -10.52 4.54
CA GLU A 53 8.86 -11.42 5.33
C GLU A 53 8.26 -11.75 6.70
N GLU A 54 7.56 -10.79 7.33
CA GLU A 54 6.86 -10.94 8.61
C GLU A 54 5.50 -11.66 8.48
N GLY A 55 5.06 -11.96 7.25
CA GLY A 55 3.89 -12.78 6.94
C GLY A 55 2.69 -12.01 6.37
N ALA A 56 2.83 -10.73 6.06
CA ALA A 56 1.78 -9.98 5.35
C ALA A 56 1.64 -10.47 3.91
N ARG A 57 0.42 -10.39 3.37
CA ARG A 57 0.12 -10.69 1.98
C ARG A 57 -0.14 -9.41 1.20
N VAL A 58 0.53 -9.25 0.06
CA VAL A 58 0.23 -8.17 -0.90
C VAL A 58 -1.02 -8.54 -1.69
N ALA A 59 -2.10 -7.78 -1.51
CA ALA A 59 -3.36 -7.96 -2.25
C ALA A 59 -3.45 -7.10 -3.51
N LEU A 60 -2.76 -5.96 -3.52
CA LEU A 60 -2.66 -5.02 -4.64
C LEU A 60 -1.31 -4.29 -4.56
N GLY A 61 -0.72 -3.97 -5.71
CA GLY A 61 0.49 -3.15 -5.79
C GLY A 61 1.72 -3.88 -5.25
N GLY A 62 2.46 -3.23 -4.34
CA GLY A 62 3.57 -3.82 -3.59
C GLY A 62 4.92 -3.87 -4.30
N LYS A 63 5.06 -3.22 -5.46
CA LYS A 63 6.34 -3.10 -6.20
C LYS A 63 6.44 -1.74 -6.87
N ALA A 64 7.62 -1.13 -6.88
CA ALA A 64 7.83 0.09 -7.66
C ALA A 64 7.60 -0.16 -9.16
N VAL A 65 7.27 0.92 -9.86
CA VAL A 65 7.14 0.88 -11.32
C VAL A 65 8.50 1.19 -11.96
N ASP A 66 8.92 0.33 -12.88
CA ASP A 66 10.13 0.54 -13.67
C ASP A 66 10.00 1.80 -14.55
N GLY A 67 11.07 2.58 -14.64
CA GLY A 67 11.17 3.72 -15.55
C GLY A 67 11.47 5.05 -14.85
N LYS A 68 11.11 6.15 -15.52
CA LYS A 68 11.43 7.50 -15.05
C LYS A 68 10.43 7.96 -13.98
N GLY A 69 10.95 8.37 -12.83
CA GLY A 69 10.17 8.89 -11.70
C GLY A 69 10.19 7.93 -10.51
N TYR A 70 9.53 8.32 -9.42
CA TYR A 70 9.56 7.57 -8.17
C TYR A 70 8.17 7.04 -7.83
N TYR A 71 7.63 6.20 -8.70
CA TYR A 71 6.25 5.74 -8.60
C TYR A 71 6.16 4.44 -7.81
N TYR A 72 5.32 4.47 -6.77
CA TYR A 72 4.89 3.29 -6.04
C TYR A 72 3.36 3.20 -6.11
N PRO A 73 2.79 2.12 -6.67
CA PRO A 73 1.34 2.00 -6.84
C PRO A 73 0.62 1.90 -5.49
N PRO A 74 -0.69 2.20 -5.43
CA PRO A 74 -1.49 1.96 -4.24
C PRO A 74 -1.33 0.50 -3.79
N THR A 75 -0.93 0.30 -2.54
CA THR A 75 -0.53 -1.01 -2.04
C THR A 75 -1.41 -1.40 -0.86
N LEU A 76 -2.06 -2.57 -0.96
CA LEU A 76 -2.93 -3.12 0.08
C LEU A 76 -2.26 -4.35 0.69
N LEU A 77 -2.02 -4.32 2.00
CA LEU A 77 -1.47 -5.44 2.75
C LEU A 77 -2.56 -6.06 3.62
N LEU A 78 -2.76 -7.37 3.44
CA LEU A 78 -3.66 -8.22 4.21
C LEU A 78 -2.84 -9.18 5.08
N ASP A 79 -3.53 -9.91 5.96
CA ASP A 79 -2.90 -10.85 6.89
C ASP A 79 -1.86 -10.17 7.83
N VAL A 80 -2.00 -8.85 8.01
CA VAL A 80 -1.15 -8.03 8.88
C VAL A 80 -1.54 -8.28 10.34
N ARG A 81 -0.53 -8.45 11.19
CA ARG A 81 -0.67 -8.65 12.64
C ARG A 81 -0.09 -7.44 13.39
N GLN A 82 -0.56 -7.23 14.62
CA GLN A 82 -0.22 -6.03 15.39
C GLN A 82 1.28 -5.92 15.65
N GLU A 83 1.99 -7.03 15.82
CA GLU A 83 3.42 -7.09 16.10
C GLU A 83 4.34 -6.79 14.90
N MET A 84 3.78 -6.68 13.68
CA MET A 84 4.58 -6.44 12.48
C MET A 84 5.11 -5.01 12.44
N SER A 85 6.31 -4.81 11.89
CA SER A 85 6.95 -3.50 11.83
C SER A 85 6.13 -2.47 11.07
N ILE A 86 5.36 -2.90 10.07
CA ILE A 86 4.48 -2.03 9.27
C ILE A 86 3.37 -1.37 10.09
N MET A 87 3.03 -1.93 11.26
CA MET A 87 2.04 -1.37 12.19
C MET A 87 2.65 -0.38 13.19
N HIS A 88 3.97 -0.43 13.39
CA HIS A 88 4.67 0.36 14.40
C HIS A 88 5.56 1.46 13.82
N GLU A 89 6.03 1.28 12.59
CA GLU A 89 6.89 2.23 11.91
C GLU A 89 6.14 2.94 10.79
N GLU A 90 6.27 4.26 10.75
CA GLU A 90 5.65 5.07 9.70
C GLU A 90 6.23 4.74 8.32
N THR A 91 5.35 4.55 7.32
CA THR A 91 5.75 4.18 5.95
C THR A 91 5.96 5.38 5.03
N PHE A 92 5.20 6.48 5.20
CA PHE A 92 5.27 7.67 4.34
C PHE A 92 5.14 7.37 2.83
N GLY A 93 4.33 6.36 2.49
CA GLY A 93 4.05 5.95 1.11
C GLY A 93 2.61 5.43 0.97
N PRO A 94 2.16 5.13 -0.26
CA PRO A 94 0.80 4.72 -0.54
C PRO A 94 0.56 3.23 -0.18
N VAL A 95 0.81 2.87 1.08
CA VAL A 95 0.71 1.51 1.62
C VAL A 95 -0.33 1.49 2.73
N LEU A 96 -1.31 0.61 2.61
CA LEU A 96 -2.40 0.45 3.56
C LEU A 96 -2.41 -0.98 4.14
N PRO A 97 -1.90 -1.19 5.36
CA PRO A 97 -2.10 -2.43 6.09
C PRO A 97 -3.51 -2.51 6.68
N VAL A 98 -4.16 -3.68 6.62
CA VAL A 98 -5.49 -3.91 7.20
C VAL A 98 -5.44 -5.03 8.24
N VAL A 99 -5.81 -4.70 9.47
CA VAL A 99 -5.87 -5.63 10.61
C VAL A 99 -7.32 -5.87 11.03
N ALA A 100 -7.68 -7.13 11.26
CA ALA A 100 -8.98 -7.50 11.80
C ALA A 100 -8.99 -7.44 13.34
N PHE A 101 -10.15 -7.15 13.93
CA PHE A 101 -10.36 -7.15 15.38
C PHE A 101 -11.68 -7.81 15.74
N ASP A 102 -11.79 -8.34 16.97
CA ASP A 102 -13.00 -8.97 17.52
C ASP A 102 -13.79 -8.02 18.43
N THR A 103 -13.10 -7.25 19.28
CA THR A 103 -13.69 -6.34 20.28
C THR A 103 -13.14 -4.92 20.13
N LEU A 104 -13.89 -3.93 20.61
CA LEU A 104 -13.45 -2.53 20.70
C LEU A 104 -12.49 -2.32 21.89
#